data_AF-A0AAU5QH08-F1
#
_entry.id   AF-A0AAU5QH08-F1
#
_cell.length_a   1.000
_cell.length_b   1.000
_cell.length_c   1.000
_cell.angle_alpha   90.00
_cell.angle_beta   90.00
_cell.angle_gamma   90.00
#
_symmetry.space_group_name_H-M   'P 1'
#
loop_
_entity.id
_entity.type
_entity.pdbx_description
1 polymer ?
#
loop_
_entity_poly.entity_id
_entity_poly.type
_entity_poly.pdbx_seq_one_letter_code
_entity_poly.pdbx_strand_id
1 'polypeptide(L)'
;MNLHQLPAPAIDAPPSKRAGTKLRAVTWNLYCGGVDGTSEERLHTQAEILAGLKPDVLALQECTGWDEQEERRLLWMARTLGMAPVRMARSFIGDGRNFTALLYRPSTLHLVGRRILGVEVFHHALIRARLRPVGAEDGSRDLLAFATHFTHTDGETRLREARWLTDYAGAFPGMPSRAMLLGDLNCSGAYDTDPEDWDLVPRNLHSRYRQVDDAGRFGAMDRRAIQVLINSGWADPQSLTGEDRAATVGYAYANEPVPLRLDHIFIRGLPATVYRTYDSPAVRALSDHLPVILDTEVRTETPGKAVMAS
;
A
#
# COMPACT_ATOMS: atom_id res chain seq x y z
N MET A 1 -5.76 46.28 -57.61
CA MET A 1 -5.74 46.10 -56.14
C MET A 1 -5.95 44.62 -55.87
N ASN A 2 -4.91 43.90 -55.43
CA ASN A 2 -4.97 42.48 -55.10
C ASN A 2 -5.26 42.32 -53.61
N LEU A 3 -6.39 41.69 -53.28
CA LEU A 3 -6.79 41.35 -51.91
C LEU A 3 -6.04 40.09 -51.47
N HIS A 4 -5.22 40.23 -50.43
CA HIS A 4 -4.54 39.14 -49.74
C HIS A 4 -5.54 38.12 -49.16
N GLN A 5 -5.40 36.86 -49.56
CA GLN A 5 -5.95 35.72 -48.83
C GLN A 5 -5.15 35.52 -47.54
N LEU A 6 -5.80 35.68 -46.38
CA LEU A 6 -5.27 35.26 -45.09
C LEU A 6 -5.40 33.72 -44.96
N PRO A 7 -4.40 33.02 -44.41
CA PRO A 7 -4.49 31.59 -44.18
C PRO A 7 -5.51 31.28 -43.09
N ALA A 8 -6.31 30.23 -43.31
CA ALA A 8 -7.24 29.71 -42.31
C ALA A 8 -6.50 29.24 -41.05
N PRO A 9 -7.11 29.38 -39.85
CA PRO A 9 -6.51 28.89 -38.62
C PRO A 9 -6.36 27.37 -38.69
N ALA A 10 -5.18 26.88 -38.30
CA ALA A 10 -4.92 25.46 -38.17
C ALA A 10 -5.90 24.86 -37.16
N ILE A 11 -6.69 23.89 -37.63
CA ILE A 11 -7.54 23.07 -36.77
C ILE A 11 -6.59 22.14 -36.01
N ASP A 12 -6.43 22.37 -34.71
CA ASP A 12 -5.68 21.48 -33.84
C ASP A 12 -6.19 20.05 -34.02
N ALA A 13 -5.26 19.14 -34.35
CA ALA A 13 -5.54 17.72 -34.37
C ALA A 13 -6.11 17.31 -32.98
N PRO A 14 -7.12 16.43 -32.92
CA PRO A 14 -7.65 15.98 -31.65
C PRO A 14 -6.51 15.41 -30.80
N PRO A 15 -6.44 15.74 -29.49
CA PRO A 15 -5.38 15.22 -28.64
C PRO A 15 -5.44 13.70 -28.73
N SER A 16 -4.34 13.10 -29.20
CA SER A 16 -4.21 11.65 -29.19
C SER A 16 -4.52 11.19 -27.76
N LYS A 17 -5.41 10.21 -27.61
CA LYS A 17 -5.65 9.55 -26.32
C LYS A 17 -4.31 8.99 -25.86
N ARG A 18 -3.53 9.76 -25.10
CA ARG A 18 -2.29 9.27 -24.47
C ARG A 18 -2.72 8.16 -23.53
N ALA A 19 -2.48 6.91 -23.93
CA ALA A 19 -2.78 5.75 -23.11
C ALA A 19 -2.06 5.91 -21.75
N GLY A 20 -2.78 5.73 -20.64
CA GLY A 20 -2.15 5.76 -19.34
C GLY A 20 -1.26 4.54 -19.13
N THR A 21 -0.37 4.64 -18.15
CA THR A 21 0.52 3.54 -17.78
C THR A 21 -0.24 2.68 -16.79
N LYS A 22 -0.57 1.46 -17.19
CA LYS A 22 -1.12 0.45 -16.28
C LYS A 22 -0.08 0.07 -15.25
N LEU A 23 -0.50 -0.04 -14.00
CA LEU A 23 0.36 -0.45 -12.89
C LEU A 23 -0.34 -1.52 -12.07
N ARG A 24 0.45 -2.48 -11.59
CA ARG A 24 0.04 -3.39 -10.52
C ARG A 24 0.78 -3.06 -9.22
N ALA A 25 0.02 -2.80 -8.17
CA ALA A 25 0.53 -2.61 -6.82
C ALA A 25 0.24 -3.85 -5.98
N VAL A 26 1.23 -4.33 -5.22
CA VAL A 26 1.09 -5.50 -4.35
C VAL A 26 1.65 -5.18 -2.96
N THR A 27 0.95 -5.61 -1.91
CA THR A 27 1.50 -5.63 -0.54
C THR A 27 1.39 -7.03 0.04
N TRP A 28 2.40 -7.43 0.81
CA TRP A 28 2.42 -8.71 1.49
C TRP A 28 3.30 -8.69 2.75
N ASN A 29 2.71 -9.01 3.91
CA ASN A 29 3.44 -9.40 5.10
C ASN A 29 4.01 -10.83 4.91
N LEU A 30 5.33 -10.96 4.99
CA LEU A 30 6.04 -12.20 4.63
C LEU A 30 6.16 -13.23 5.76
N TYR A 31 5.68 -12.91 6.96
CA TYR A 31 5.85 -13.72 8.17
C TYR A 31 7.31 -14.08 8.46
N CYS A 32 7.94 -13.31 9.35
CA CYS A 32 9.34 -13.48 9.71
C CYS A 32 10.30 -13.56 8.50
N GLY A 33 10.05 -12.73 7.49
CA GLY A 33 10.92 -12.55 6.33
C GLY A 33 10.88 -13.71 5.34
N GLY A 34 9.91 -14.63 5.48
CA GLY A 34 9.87 -15.88 4.71
C GLY A 34 10.96 -16.88 5.11
N VAL A 35 11.53 -16.76 6.31
CA VAL A 35 12.66 -17.59 6.76
C VAL A 35 12.23 -18.47 7.93
N ASP A 36 12.55 -19.77 7.83
CA ASP A 36 12.25 -20.78 8.84
C ASP A 36 13.53 -21.30 9.47
N GLY A 37 13.93 -20.67 10.59
CA GLY A 37 15.22 -20.93 11.21
C GLY A 37 16.36 -20.53 10.27
N THR A 38 16.99 -21.52 9.63
CA THR A 38 18.05 -21.31 8.63
C THR A 38 17.57 -21.53 7.18
N SER A 39 16.33 -21.96 6.96
CA SER A 39 15.79 -22.26 5.62
C SER A 39 15.20 -21.01 4.96
N GLU A 40 15.52 -20.81 3.67
CA GLU A 40 14.95 -19.75 2.82
C GLU A 40 13.99 -20.31 1.77
N GLU A 41 13.55 -21.56 1.90
CA GLU A 41 12.64 -22.21 0.96
C GLU A 41 11.31 -21.46 0.85
N ARG A 42 10.72 -21.06 1.98
CA ARG A 42 9.48 -20.27 2.00
C ARG A 42 9.66 -18.92 1.30
N LEU A 43 10.77 -18.21 1.55
CA LEU A 43 11.13 -16.97 0.86
C LEU A 43 11.23 -17.18 -0.66
N HIS A 44 11.81 -18.29 -1.11
CA HIS A 44 11.90 -18.61 -2.52
C HIS A 44 10.52 -18.84 -3.15
N THR A 45 9.65 -19.62 -2.52
CA THR A 45 8.28 -19.84 -3.01
C THR A 45 7.44 -18.56 -2.98
N GLN A 46 7.60 -17.72 -1.96
CA GLN A 46 6.97 -16.38 -1.93
C GLN A 46 7.44 -15.52 -3.12
N ALA A 47 8.73 -15.55 -3.46
CA ALA A 47 9.26 -14.83 -4.61
C ALA A 47 8.71 -15.35 -5.95
N GLU A 48 8.52 -16.66 -6.10
CA GLU A 48 7.89 -17.25 -7.30
C GLU A 48 6.45 -16.77 -7.48
N ILE A 49 5.68 -16.72 -6.39
CA ILE A 49 4.32 -16.15 -6.40
C ILE A 49 4.37 -14.69 -6.81
N LEU A 50 5.23 -13.88 -6.17
CA LEU A 50 5.38 -12.46 -6.52
C LEU A 50 5.81 -12.25 -7.98
N ALA A 51 6.68 -13.10 -8.51
CA ALA A 51 7.08 -13.07 -9.92
C ALA A 51 5.87 -13.35 -10.84
N GLY A 52 5.01 -14.31 -10.47
CA GLY A 52 3.74 -14.58 -11.16
C GLY A 52 2.74 -13.42 -11.09
N LEU A 53 2.72 -12.69 -9.96
CA LEU A 53 1.87 -11.51 -9.79
C LEU A 53 2.34 -10.31 -10.60
N LYS A 54 3.64 -10.20 -10.91
CA LYS A 54 4.26 -9.13 -11.70
C LYS A 54 3.99 -7.71 -11.16
N PRO A 55 4.32 -7.40 -9.89
CA PRO A 55 4.14 -6.06 -9.34
C PRO A 55 5.00 -5.02 -10.07
N ASP A 56 4.46 -3.82 -10.22
CA ASP A 56 5.19 -2.60 -10.59
C ASP A 56 5.59 -1.78 -9.36
N VAL A 57 4.79 -1.87 -8.30
CA VAL A 57 5.07 -1.32 -6.96
C VAL A 57 4.82 -2.43 -5.96
N LEU A 58 5.78 -2.71 -5.08
CA LEU A 58 5.71 -3.80 -4.11
C LEU A 58 6.09 -3.29 -2.73
N ALA A 59 5.19 -3.44 -1.77
CA ALA A 59 5.46 -3.24 -0.35
C ALA A 59 5.55 -4.60 0.36
N LEU A 60 6.60 -4.79 1.16
CA LEU A 60 6.80 -6.01 1.94
C LEU A 60 6.91 -5.64 3.42
N GLN A 61 6.14 -6.35 4.25
CA GLN A 61 6.19 -6.24 5.70
C GLN A 61 6.79 -7.51 6.29
N GLU A 62 7.18 -7.42 7.56
CA GLU A 62 7.91 -8.45 8.27
C GLU A 62 9.13 -8.97 7.54
N CYS A 63 9.96 -8.09 6.98
CA CYS A 63 11.24 -8.47 6.37
C CYS A 63 12.30 -8.79 7.45
N THR A 64 11.95 -9.64 8.41
CA THR A 64 12.79 -9.95 9.59
C THR A 64 14.12 -10.56 9.16
N GLY A 65 15.22 -10.01 9.69
CA GLY A 65 16.58 -10.44 9.38
C GLY A 65 17.02 -10.14 7.96
N TRP A 66 16.29 -9.33 7.19
CA TRP A 66 16.70 -8.99 5.83
C TRP A 66 17.92 -8.08 5.76
N ASP A 67 18.34 -7.43 6.86
CA ASP A 67 19.58 -6.67 6.95
C ASP A 67 20.84 -7.54 7.09
N GLU A 68 20.68 -8.82 7.43
CA GLU A 68 21.77 -9.77 7.54
C GLU A 68 22.54 -9.89 6.20
N GLN A 69 23.87 -10.06 6.31
CA GLN A 69 24.76 -10.22 5.15
C GLN A 69 24.61 -9.10 4.12
N GLU A 70 24.59 -7.84 4.60
CA GLU A 70 24.53 -6.63 3.77
C GLU A 70 23.28 -6.59 2.86
N GLU A 71 22.11 -6.79 3.45
CA GLU A 71 20.83 -6.76 2.74
C GLU A 71 20.69 -7.85 1.65
N ARG A 72 21.38 -8.99 1.79
CA ARG A 72 21.42 -10.05 0.76
C ARG A 72 20.02 -10.45 0.28
N ARG A 73 19.06 -10.60 1.20
CA ARG A 73 17.68 -11.02 0.89
C ARG A 73 16.92 -9.98 0.10
N LEU A 74 17.03 -8.70 0.47
CA LEU A 74 16.43 -7.59 -0.29
C LEU A 74 16.97 -7.55 -1.72
N LEU A 75 18.29 -7.64 -1.87
CA LEU A 75 18.95 -7.58 -3.18
C LEU A 75 18.63 -8.81 -4.04
N TRP A 76 18.55 -9.98 -3.43
CA TRP A 76 18.12 -11.21 -4.10
C TRP A 76 16.67 -11.10 -4.58
N MET A 77 15.73 -10.72 -3.71
CA MET A 77 14.31 -10.54 -4.06
C MET A 77 14.14 -9.52 -5.20
N ALA A 78 14.82 -8.37 -5.10
CA ALA A 78 14.79 -7.34 -6.13
C ALA A 78 15.26 -7.88 -7.49
N ARG A 79 16.39 -8.60 -7.54
CA ARG A 79 16.89 -9.22 -8.78
C ARG A 79 15.92 -10.28 -9.33
N THR A 80 15.42 -11.17 -8.49
CA THR A 80 14.47 -12.23 -8.88
C THR A 80 13.21 -11.65 -9.51
N LEU A 81 12.70 -10.53 -9.01
CA LEU A 81 11.48 -9.90 -9.52
C LEU A 81 11.71 -8.91 -10.67
N GLY A 82 12.97 -8.62 -11.02
CA GLY A 82 13.33 -7.55 -11.95
C GLY A 82 12.90 -6.17 -11.43
N MET A 83 13.01 -5.95 -10.12
CA MET A 83 12.65 -4.73 -9.42
C MET A 83 13.88 -4.06 -8.81
N ALA A 84 13.73 -2.80 -8.40
CA ALA A 84 14.75 -2.06 -7.66
C ALA A 84 14.20 -1.64 -6.28
N PRO A 85 15.00 -1.74 -5.21
CA PRO A 85 14.60 -1.22 -3.91
C PRO A 85 14.50 0.31 -3.95
N VAL A 86 13.40 0.86 -3.45
CA VAL A 86 13.33 2.26 -3.02
C VAL A 86 14.11 2.39 -1.72
N ARG A 87 13.74 1.57 -0.73
CA ARG A 87 14.31 1.54 0.62
C ARG A 87 13.82 0.29 1.35
N MET A 88 14.65 -0.23 2.26
CA MET A 88 14.23 -1.06 3.39
C MET A 88 14.48 -0.25 4.67
N ALA A 89 13.49 -0.22 5.57
CA ALA A 89 13.53 0.60 6.78
C ALA A 89 13.25 -0.28 8.00
N ARG A 90 14.10 -0.12 9.02
CA ARG A 90 14.02 -0.85 10.28
C ARG A 90 12.81 -0.40 11.07
N SER A 91 12.21 -1.34 11.78
CA SER A 91 11.19 -1.04 12.79
C SER A 91 11.81 -0.25 13.94
N PHE A 92 11.13 0.80 14.37
CA PHE A 92 11.60 1.62 15.49
C PHE A 92 11.42 0.91 16.83
N ILE A 93 10.31 0.18 17.00
CA ILE A 93 10.01 -0.60 18.19
C ILE A 93 10.26 -2.09 17.91
N GLY A 94 10.72 -2.82 18.92
CA GLY A 94 10.99 -4.27 18.87
C GLY A 94 12.47 -4.61 19.08
N ASP A 95 12.86 -5.79 18.63
CA ASP A 95 14.24 -6.32 18.73
C ASP A 95 15.20 -5.74 17.67
N GLY A 96 14.71 -4.80 16.85
CA GLY A 96 15.46 -4.16 15.79
C GLY A 96 15.73 -5.06 14.58
N ARG A 97 15.18 -6.27 14.50
CA ARG A 97 15.41 -7.21 13.39
C ARG A 97 14.33 -7.15 12.32
N ASN A 98 13.20 -6.49 12.60
CA ASN A 98 12.07 -6.42 11.69
C ASN A 98 12.15 -5.18 10.77
N PHE A 99 11.78 -5.33 9.49
CA PHE A 99 11.88 -4.29 8.47
C PHE A 99 10.62 -4.22 7.58
N THR A 100 10.40 -3.04 7.01
CA THR A 100 9.46 -2.81 5.90
C THR A 100 10.26 -2.44 4.65
N ALA A 101 9.91 -2.98 3.49
CA ALA A 101 10.56 -2.67 2.22
C ALA A 101 9.56 -2.12 1.18
N LEU A 102 10.04 -1.20 0.34
CA LEU A 102 9.33 -0.73 -0.85
C LEU A 102 10.22 -0.92 -2.07
N LEU A 103 9.69 -1.57 -3.10
CA LEU A 103 10.34 -1.81 -4.38
C LEU A 103 9.48 -1.27 -5.53
N TYR A 104 10.12 -0.95 -6.64
CA TYR A 104 9.45 -0.55 -7.88
C TYR A 104 10.06 -1.27 -9.09
N ARG A 105 9.31 -1.38 -10.19
CA ARG A 105 9.78 -1.97 -11.45
C ARG A 105 10.43 -0.90 -12.35
N PRO A 106 11.76 -0.94 -12.59
CA PRO A 106 12.45 0.09 -13.35
C PRO A 106 12.07 0.18 -14.83
N SER A 107 11.54 -0.91 -15.41
CA SER A 107 11.04 -0.90 -16.79
C SER A 107 9.72 -0.14 -16.94
N THR A 108 9.01 0.12 -15.84
CA THR A 108 7.70 0.79 -15.83
C THR A 108 7.77 2.17 -15.18
N LEU A 109 8.63 2.36 -14.18
CA LEU A 109 8.70 3.55 -13.34
C LEU A 109 10.15 4.01 -13.14
N HIS A 110 10.34 5.32 -13.02
CA HIS A 110 11.55 5.97 -12.54
C HIS A 110 11.36 6.44 -11.09
N LEU A 111 12.37 6.23 -10.24
CA LEU A 111 12.41 6.83 -8.91
C LEU A 111 12.86 8.29 -9.00
N VAL A 112 11.94 9.21 -8.73
CA VAL A 112 12.21 10.66 -8.71
C VAL A 112 12.73 11.11 -7.34
N GLY A 113 12.23 10.49 -6.27
CA GLY A 113 12.66 10.82 -4.91
C GLY A 113 12.20 9.82 -3.88
N ARG A 114 12.89 9.77 -2.74
CA ARG A 114 12.55 8.90 -1.61
C ARG A 114 12.75 9.59 -0.28
N ARG A 115 11.94 9.24 0.71
CA ARG A 115 12.04 9.68 2.12
C ARG A 115 11.57 8.57 3.06
N ILE A 116 12.10 8.58 4.27
CA ILE A 116 11.47 7.93 5.43
C ILE A 116 10.80 9.07 6.21
N LEU A 117 9.56 8.86 6.63
CA LEU A 117 8.74 9.85 7.32
C LEU A 117 8.40 9.35 8.73
N GLY A 118 8.05 10.27 9.63
CA GLY A 118 7.56 9.92 10.96
C GLY A 118 8.50 9.03 11.76
N VAL A 119 9.81 9.21 11.61
CA VAL A 119 10.81 8.48 12.41
C VAL A 119 10.46 8.67 13.89
N GLU A 120 10.52 7.59 14.67
CA GLU A 120 10.11 7.53 16.08
C GLU A 120 8.60 7.62 16.37
N VAL A 121 7.77 7.93 15.37
CA VAL A 121 6.30 7.90 15.52
C VAL A 121 5.73 6.55 15.10
N PHE A 122 6.24 5.99 14.00
CA PHE A 122 5.81 4.68 13.52
C PHE A 122 6.49 3.57 14.32
N HIS A 123 5.73 2.57 14.75
CA HIS A 123 6.24 1.35 15.36
C HIS A 123 7.22 0.66 14.42
N HIS A 124 6.83 0.52 13.14
CA HIS A 124 7.70 0.01 12.10
C HIS A 124 8.36 1.16 11.33
N ALA A 125 7.86 1.49 10.15
CA ALA A 125 8.37 2.59 9.34
C ALA A 125 7.32 3.13 8.36
N LEU A 126 7.53 4.36 7.87
CA LEU A 126 6.80 4.91 6.72
C LEU A 126 7.79 5.30 5.62
N ILE A 127 7.81 4.54 4.54
CA ILE A 127 8.63 4.80 3.35
C ILE A 127 7.78 5.54 2.32
N ARG A 128 8.25 6.66 1.80
CA ARG A 128 7.64 7.38 0.67
C ARG A 128 8.55 7.37 -0.55
N ALA A 129 8.02 6.95 -1.69
CA ALA A 129 8.61 7.14 -3.01
C ALA A 129 7.79 8.14 -3.82
N ARG A 130 8.46 8.99 -4.60
CA ARG A 130 7.88 9.70 -5.74
C ARG A 130 8.32 8.96 -6.99
N LEU A 131 7.36 8.40 -7.73
CA LEU A 131 7.57 7.56 -8.91
C LEU A 131 7.00 8.24 -10.14
N ARG A 132 7.67 8.07 -11.28
CA ARG A 132 7.26 8.61 -12.58
C ARG A 132 7.17 7.48 -13.61
N PRO A 133 6.08 7.33 -14.36
CA PRO A 133 6.02 6.40 -15.48
C PRO A 133 7.15 6.63 -16.48
N VAL A 134 7.77 5.54 -16.95
CA VAL A 134 8.72 5.61 -18.07
C VAL A 134 8.01 6.21 -19.28
N GLY A 135 8.70 7.16 -19.95
CA GLY A 135 8.14 7.92 -21.08
C GLY A 135 7.32 9.15 -20.69
N ALA A 136 7.16 9.46 -19.39
CA ALA A 136 6.67 10.77 -18.97
C ALA A 136 7.82 11.80 -18.97
N GLU A 137 7.62 12.93 -19.65
CA GLU A 137 8.64 13.97 -19.82
C GLU A 137 8.75 14.90 -18.60
N ASP A 138 7.66 15.05 -17.84
CA ASP A 138 7.57 15.96 -16.69
C ASP A 138 6.88 15.31 -15.47
N GLY A 139 6.63 16.12 -14.44
CA GLY A 139 6.02 15.67 -13.19
C GLY A 139 4.50 15.49 -13.23
N SER A 140 3.83 15.78 -14.34
CA SER A 140 2.35 15.71 -14.45
C SER A 140 1.80 14.30 -14.25
N ARG A 141 2.64 13.27 -14.44
CA ARG A 141 2.27 11.86 -14.25
C ARG A 141 2.95 11.24 -13.03
N ASP A 142 3.57 12.05 -12.18
CA ASP A 142 4.17 11.52 -10.95
C ASP A 142 3.06 10.97 -10.03
N LEU A 143 3.44 9.99 -9.22
CA LEU A 143 2.64 9.50 -8.11
C LEU A 143 3.51 9.34 -6.87
N LEU A 144 2.86 9.34 -5.71
CA LEU A 144 3.46 8.92 -4.45
C LEU A 144 3.10 7.46 -4.17
N ALA A 145 4.08 6.66 -3.77
CA ALA A 145 3.87 5.33 -3.23
C ALA A 145 4.38 5.31 -1.79
N PHE A 146 3.52 4.89 -0.87
CA PHE A 146 3.85 4.70 0.53
C PHE A 146 3.85 3.22 0.87
N ALA A 147 4.86 2.78 1.62
CA ALA A 147 4.88 1.46 2.26
C ALA A 147 4.99 1.63 3.76
N THR A 148 4.17 0.91 4.50
CA THR A 148 4.19 0.91 5.96
C THR A 148 3.77 -0.44 6.54
N HIS A 149 3.94 -0.57 7.84
CA HIS A 149 3.38 -1.60 8.69
C HIS A 149 2.93 -0.86 9.95
N PHE A 150 1.62 -0.71 10.17
CA PHE A 150 1.13 -0.06 11.39
C PHE A 150 1.30 -0.98 12.58
N THR A 151 1.28 -0.40 13.77
CA THR A 151 1.42 -1.19 14.98
C THR A 151 0.30 -2.21 15.15
N HIS A 152 0.65 -3.39 15.69
CA HIS A 152 -0.29 -4.43 16.07
C HIS A 152 -0.80 -4.28 17.51
N THR A 153 -0.32 -3.31 18.30
CA THR A 153 -0.51 -3.29 19.76
C THR A 153 -1.87 -2.76 20.20
N ASP A 154 -2.29 -1.64 19.63
CA ASP A 154 -3.48 -0.89 20.03
C ASP A 154 -3.99 0.03 18.91
N GLY A 155 -5.23 0.50 19.04
CA GLY A 155 -5.88 1.36 18.04
C GLY A 155 -5.46 2.82 18.08
N GLU A 156 -5.11 3.34 19.25
CA GLU A 156 -4.69 4.72 19.51
C GLU A 156 -3.40 5.03 18.77
N THR A 157 -2.44 4.11 18.82
CA THR A 157 -1.16 4.23 18.12
C THR A 157 -1.36 4.09 16.62
N ARG A 158 -2.18 3.15 16.15
CA ARG A 158 -2.55 3.07 14.71
C ARG A 158 -3.20 4.36 14.22
N LEU A 159 -4.07 4.98 15.02
CA LEU A 159 -4.69 6.27 14.68
C LEU A 159 -3.66 7.40 14.58
N ARG A 160 -2.69 7.45 15.50
CA ARG A 160 -1.58 8.42 15.46
C ARG A 160 -0.69 8.22 14.22
N GLU A 161 -0.38 6.98 13.86
CA GLU A 161 0.36 6.64 12.63
C GLU A 161 -0.42 7.06 11.38
N ALA A 162 -1.73 6.74 11.31
CA ALA A 162 -2.58 7.09 10.18
C ALA A 162 -2.67 8.60 9.93
N ARG A 163 -2.64 9.43 10.98
CA ARG A 163 -2.68 10.90 10.85
C ARG A 163 -1.50 11.49 10.08
N TRP A 164 -0.35 10.81 10.00
CA TRP A 164 0.77 11.26 9.17
C TRP A 164 0.50 11.17 7.66
N LEU A 165 -0.53 10.42 7.27
CA LEU A 165 -0.87 10.18 5.88
C LEU A 165 -2.01 11.09 5.37
N THR A 166 -2.66 11.86 6.25
CA THR A 166 -3.81 12.70 5.87
C THR A 166 -3.42 13.85 4.96
N ASP A 167 -2.21 14.40 5.09
CA ASP A 167 -1.71 15.48 4.22
C ASP A 167 -1.59 15.06 2.74
N TYR A 168 -1.49 13.74 2.48
CA TYR A 168 -1.35 13.17 1.14
C TYR A 168 -2.69 12.75 0.52
N ALA A 169 -3.79 12.89 1.27
CA ALA A 169 -5.13 12.58 0.82
C ALA A 169 -5.74 13.70 -0.05
N GLY A 170 -5.16 14.90 0.00
CA GLY A 170 -5.66 16.10 -0.68
C GLY A 170 -4.73 16.63 -1.77
N ALA A 171 -5.02 17.83 -2.27
CA ALA A 171 -4.06 18.61 -3.05
C ALA A 171 -3.08 19.30 -2.09
N PHE A 172 -1.78 19.10 -2.29
CA PHE A 172 -0.74 19.74 -1.47
C PHE A 172 0.31 20.39 -2.39
N PRO A 173 0.71 21.65 -2.17
CA PRO A 173 1.65 22.35 -3.04
C PRO A 173 2.95 21.57 -3.26
N GLY A 174 3.33 21.38 -4.53
CA GLY A 174 4.55 20.68 -4.93
C GLY A 174 4.49 19.14 -4.82
N MET A 175 3.36 18.58 -4.41
CA MET A 175 3.16 17.12 -4.35
C MET A 175 2.32 16.62 -5.52
N PRO A 176 2.59 15.41 -6.02
CA PRO A 176 1.73 14.78 -7.01
C PRO A 176 0.29 14.64 -6.50
N SER A 177 -0.68 14.78 -7.41
CA SER A 177 -2.09 14.54 -7.13
C SER A 177 -2.46 13.04 -7.13
N ARG A 178 -1.46 12.15 -7.14
CA ARG A 178 -1.68 10.71 -7.19
C ARG A 178 -0.91 10.07 -6.07
N ALA A 179 -1.58 9.23 -5.29
CA ALA A 179 -0.93 8.50 -4.23
C ALA A 179 -1.52 7.10 -4.08
N MET A 180 -0.68 6.18 -3.61
CA MET A 180 -1.08 4.87 -3.10
C MET A 180 -0.38 4.61 -1.78
N LEU A 181 -1.10 4.03 -0.82
CA LEU A 181 -0.61 3.60 0.48
C LEU A 181 -0.77 2.09 0.56
N LEU A 182 0.33 1.37 0.71
CA LEU A 182 0.40 -0.08 0.78
C LEU A 182 0.88 -0.52 2.16
N GLY A 183 0.23 -1.49 2.76
CA GLY A 183 0.77 -2.10 3.97
C GLY A 183 -0.17 -3.02 4.70
N ASP A 184 0.40 -3.78 5.63
CA ASP A 184 -0.31 -4.29 6.79
C ASP A 184 -0.62 -3.11 7.73
N LEU A 185 -1.88 -2.71 7.78
CA LEU A 185 -2.30 -1.59 8.63
C LEU A 185 -2.83 -2.07 9.99
N ASN A 186 -2.77 -3.38 10.24
CA ASN A 186 -3.26 -4.02 11.46
C ASN A 186 -4.69 -3.59 11.84
N CYS A 187 -5.50 -3.16 10.87
CA CYS A 187 -6.80 -2.53 11.11
C CYS A 187 -7.81 -3.01 10.06
N SER A 188 -8.98 -3.45 10.50
CA SER A 188 -10.07 -3.83 9.60
C SER A 188 -10.54 -2.65 8.73
N GLY A 189 -11.09 -2.96 7.56
CA GLY A 189 -11.65 -1.95 6.67
C GLY A 189 -12.79 -1.16 7.34
N ALA A 190 -13.01 0.08 6.89
CA ALA A 190 -13.99 0.98 7.51
C ALA A 190 -15.43 0.43 7.53
N TYR A 191 -15.76 -0.41 6.56
CA TYR A 191 -17.08 -1.00 6.39
C TYR A 191 -17.14 -2.49 6.72
N ASP A 192 -16.07 -3.04 7.30
CA ASP A 192 -16.05 -4.43 7.78
C ASP A 192 -17.06 -4.57 8.91
N THR A 193 -17.77 -5.69 8.98
CA THR A 193 -18.63 -6.00 10.13
C THR A 193 -17.78 -6.36 11.34
N ASP A 194 -18.30 -6.09 12.55
CA ASP A 194 -17.69 -6.66 13.76
C ASP A 194 -17.81 -8.19 13.72
N PRO A 195 -16.85 -8.93 14.30
CA PRO A 195 -16.99 -10.34 14.56
C PRO A 195 -18.27 -10.58 15.39
N GLU A 196 -19.03 -11.62 15.02
CA GLU A 196 -20.25 -12.00 15.76
C GLU A 196 -19.93 -12.41 17.19
N ASP A 197 -18.77 -13.04 17.40
CA ASP A 197 -18.30 -13.52 18.68
C ASP A 197 -16.82 -13.14 18.91
N TRP A 198 -16.61 -12.24 19.87
CA TRP A 198 -15.27 -11.81 20.29
C TRP A 198 -14.56 -12.84 21.19
N ASP A 199 -15.26 -13.84 21.72
CA ASP A 199 -14.65 -14.89 22.53
C ASP A 199 -13.85 -15.90 21.67
N LEU A 200 -14.02 -15.85 20.35
CA LEU A 200 -13.14 -16.55 19.39
C LEU A 200 -11.71 -16.01 19.40
N VAL A 201 -11.50 -14.77 19.87
CA VAL A 201 -10.18 -14.16 20.04
C VAL A 201 -9.84 -14.14 21.53
N PRO A 202 -8.67 -14.66 21.98
CA PRO A 202 -8.24 -14.58 23.35
C PRO A 202 -8.31 -13.16 23.90
N ARG A 203 -8.86 -13.01 25.10
CA ARG A 203 -9.12 -11.70 25.71
C ARG A 203 -7.86 -10.83 25.86
N ASN A 204 -6.69 -11.44 26.00
CA ASN A 204 -5.40 -10.72 26.06
C ASN A 204 -5.00 -10.07 24.73
N LEU A 205 -5.66 -10.41 23.62
CA LEU A 205 -5.43 -9.84 22.29
C LEU A 205 -6.49 -8.81 21.91
N HIS A 206 -7.54 -8.61 22.72
CA HIS A 206 -8.65 -7.72 22.39
C HIS A 206 -8.21 -6.27 22.18
N SER A 207 -7.19 -5.77 22.90
CA SER A 207 -6.68 -4.41 22.69
C SER A 207 -6.13 -4.17 21.29
N ARG A 208 -5.68 -5.23 20.59
CA ARG A 208 -5.17 -5.14 19.22
C ARG A 208 -6.27 -4.78 18.23
N TYR A 209 -7.50 -5.22 18.50
CA TYR A 209 -8.59 -5.15 17.53
C TYR A 209 -9.72 -4.23 17.97
N ARG A 210 -9.93 -4.04 19.27
CA ARG A 210 -11.10 -3.36 19.83
C ARG A 210 -10.73 -2.00 20.42
N GLN A 211 -11.69 -1.10 20.39
CA GLN A 211 -11.57 0.19 21.10
C GLN A 211 -11.44 -0.07 22.59
N VAL A 212 -10.57 0.69 23.25
CA VAL A 212 -10.39 0.65 24.71
C VAL A 212 -10.86 1.99 25.26
N ASP A 213 -11.81 1.98 26.18
CA ASP A 213 -12.26 3.20 26.85
C ASP A 213 -11.33 3.60 28.01
N ASP A 214 -11.59 4.77 28.60
CA ASP A 214 -10.77 5.30 29.72
C ASP A 214 -10.78 4.40 30.97
N ALA A 215 -11.75 3.48 31.08
CA ALA A 215 -11.85 2.49 32.15
C ALA A 215 -11.18 1.15 31.78
N GLY A 216 -10.54 1.05 30.62
CA GLY A 216 -9.89 -0.17 30.13
C GLY A 216 -10.86 -1.23 29.60
N ARG A 217 -12.11 -0.87 29.30
CA ARG A 217 -13.13 -1.80 28.79
C ARG A 217 -13.06 -1.87 27.27
N PHE A 218 -13.30 -3.06 26.73
CA PHE A 218 -13.28 -3.31 25.28
C PHE A 218 -14.64 -3.00 24.63
N GLY A 219 -14.63 -2.13 23.61
CA GLY A 219 -15.78 -1.72 22.80
C GLY A 219 -15.87 -2.48 21.48
N ALA A 220 -16.38 -1.82 20.43
CA ALA A 220 -16.44 -2.39 19.07
C ALA A 220 -15.02 -2.53 18.47
N MET A 221 -14.91 -3.20 17.32
CA MET A 221 -13.70 -3.20 16.50
C MET A 221 -13.22 -1.76 16.24
N ASP A 222 -11.95 -1.49 16.47
CA ASP A 222 -11.36 -0.19 16.22
C ASP A 222 -10.98 -0.02 14.75
N ARG A 223 -11.74 0.86 14.08
CA ARG A 223 -11.55 1.26 12.68
C ARG A 223 -11.11 2.71 12.54
N ARG A 224 -10.79 3.41 13.64
CA ARG A 224 -10.54 4.87 13.62
C ARG A 224 -9.37 5.24 12.72
N ALA A 225 -8.32 4.40 12.67
CA ALA A 225 -7.16 4.59 11.80
C ALA A 225 -7.55 4.56 10.32
N ILE A 226 -8.37 3.60 9.88
CA ILE A 226 -8.86 3.56 8.50
C ILE A 226 -9.85 4.70 8.22
N GLN A 227 -10.75 4.98 9.17
CA GLN A 227 -11.77 6.02 8.99
C GLN A 227 -11.15 7.42 8.84
N VAL A 228 -10.08 7.73 9.57
CA VAL A 228 -9.40 9.03 9.41
C VAL A 228 -8.73 9.16 8.04
N LEU A 229 -8.19 8.06 7.49
CA LEU A 229 -7.64 8.06 6.12
C LEU A 229 -8.74 8.33 5.11
N ILE A 230 -9.85 7.59 5.17
CA ILE A 230 -10.98 7.76 4.23
C ILE A 230 -11.56 9.18 4.33
N ASN A 231 -11.83 9.65 5.55
CA ASN A 231 -12.41 10.97 5.78
C ASN A 231 -11.46 12.10 5.36
N SER A 232 -10.16 11.84 5.25
CA SER A 232 -9.18 12.82 4.74
C SER A 232 -9.11 12.89 3.22
N GLY A 233 -9.69 11.92 2.49
CA GLY A 233 -9.70 11.89 1.03
C GLY A 233 -8.98 10.69 0.39
N TRP A 234 -8.46 9.75 1.19
CA TRP A 234 -8.06 8.44 0.67
C TRP A 234 -9.29 7.64 0.27
N ALA A 235 -9.19 6.86 -0.79
CA ALA A 235 -10.22 5.94 -1.22
C ALA A 235 -9.78 4.50 -0.97
N ASP A 236 -10.67 3.69 -0.39
CA ASP A 236 -10.56 2.23 -0.41
C ASP A 236 -10.98 1.74 -1.81
N PRO A 237 -10.08 1.12 -2.60
CA PRO A 237 -10.42 0.61 -3.91
C PRO A 237 -11.61 -0.35 -3.92
N GLN A 238 -11.87 -1.08 -2.82
CA GLN A 238 -13.04 -1.94 -2.73
C GLN A 238 -14.35 -1.17 -2.92
N SER A 239 -14.44 0.03 -2.35
CA SER A 239 -15.62 0.89 -2.54
C SER A 239 -15.77 1.42 -3.97
N LEU A 240 -14.67 1.44 -4.73
CA LEU A 240 -14.64 1.90 -6.12
C LEU A 240 -14.93 0.78 -7.12
N THR A 241 -14.48 -0.44 -6.83
CA THR A 241 -14.74 -1.62 -7.67
C THR A 241 -16.09 -2.26 -7.37
N GLY A 242 -16.61 -2.09 -6.15
CA GLY A 242 -17.84 -2.74 -5.69
C GLY A 242 -17.69 -4.24 -5.44
N GLU A 243 -16.45 -4.76 -5.44
CA GLU A 243 -16.15 -6.18 -5.25
C GLU A 243 -15.54 -6.40 -3.87
N ASP A 244 -16.19 -7.23 -3.05
CA ASP A 244 -15.65 -7.64 -1.77
C ASP A 244 -14.44 -8.56 -1.94
N ARG A 245 -13.33 -8.21 -1.29
CA ARG A 245 -12.14 -9.07 -1.23
C ARG A 245 -12.17 -9.99 -0.01
N ALA A 246 -11.54 -11.16 -0.15
CA ALA A 246 -11.33 -12.08 0.96
C ALA A 246 -10.50 -11.44 2.10
N ALA A 247 -10.69 -11.94 3.31
CA ALA A 247 -9.83 -11.65 4.46
C ALA A 247 -8.36 -11.95 4.15
N THR A 248 -7.45 -11.19 4.77
CA THR A 248 -6.01 -11.40 4.61
C THR A 248 -5.43 -12.24 5.74
N VAL A 249 -6.12 -12.35 6.88
CA VAL A 249 -5.73 -13.17 8.04
C VAL A 249 -6.93 -13.99 8.55
N GLY A 250 -6.72 -14.77 9.61
CA GLY A 250 -7.76 -15.56 10.27
C GLY A 250 -7.77 -17.05 9.89
N TYR A 251 -6.83 -17.48 9.05
CA TYR A 251 -6.71 -18.89 8.64
C TYR A 251 -5.50 -19.62 9.23
N ALA A 252 -4.49 -18.88 9.73
CA ALA A 252 -3.20 -19.46 10.10
C ALA A 252 -3.12 -19.91 11.56
N TYR A 253 -3.81 -19.21 12.46
CA TYR A 253 -3.72 -19.44 13.90
C TYR A 253 -5.04 -19.92 14.48
N ALA A 254 -5.02 -21.05 15.18
CA ALA A 254 -6.21 -21.62 15.80
C ALA A 254 -6.82 -20.71 16.88
N ASN A 255 -5.98 -19.89 17.53
CA ASN A 255 -6.41 -18.92 18.55
C ASN A 255 -6.83 -17.57 17.96
N GLU A 256 -6.67 -17.33 16.67
CA GLU A 256 -7.14 -16.10 16.01
C GLU A 256 -7.87 -16.48 14.71
N PRO A 257 -8.99 -17.24 14.79
CA PRO A 257 -9.66 -17.80 13.62
C PRO A 257 -10.58 -16.80 12.90
N VAL A 258 -10.69 -15.58 13.41
CA VAL A 258 -11.63 -14.58 12.90
C VAL A 258 -11.07 -14.01 11.59
N PRO A 259 -11.80 -14.11 10.46
CA PRO A 259 -11.33 -13.61 9.18
C PRO A 259 -11.36 -12.08 9.16
N LEU A 260 -10.19 -11.45 9.03
CA LEU A 260 -10.04 -9.99 9.00
C LEU A 260 -9.24 -9.52 7.78
N ARG A 261 -9.51 -8.29 7.36
CA ARG A 261 -8.80 -7.59 6.28
C ARG A 261 -7.87 -6.55 6.88
N LEU A 262 -6.62 -6.93 7.17
CA LEU A 262 -5.65 -6.07 7.84
C LEU A 262 -4.66 -5.41 6.88
N ASP A 263 -4.42 -6.05 5.74
CA ASP A 263 -3.56 -5.53 4.67
C ASP A 263 -4.39 -4.75 3.66
N HIS A 264 -3.94 -3.55 3.30
CA HIS A 264 -4.69 -2.64 2.43
C HIS A 264 -3.81 -1.97 1.38
N ILE A 265 -4.45 -1.59 0.28
CA ILE A 265 -3.91 -0.60 -0.66
C ILE A 265 -4.92 0.52 -0.79
N PHE A 266 -4.67 1.68 -0.17
CA PHE A 266 -5.50 2.89 -0.36
C PHE A 266 -4.97 3.71 -1.52
N ILE A 267 -5.85 4.45 -2.20
CA ILE A 267 -5.46 5.32 -3.31
C ILE A 267 -6.05 6.72 -3.21
N ARG A 268 -5.39 7.67 -3.87
CA ARG A 268 -5.87 9.04 -4.09
C ARG A 268 -5.60 9.42 -5.53
N GLY A 269 -6.61 9.92 -6.24
CA GLY A 269 -6.47 10.43 -7.61
C GLY A 269 -6.09 9.37 -8.67
N LEU A 270 -6.26 8.09 -8.34
CA LEU A 270 -6.02 6.95 -9.23
C LEU A 270 -7.33 6.17 -9.41
N PRO A 271 -7.60 5.63 -10.61
CA PRO A 271 -8.69 4.68 -10.79
C PRO A 271 -8.30 3.31 -10.22
N ALA A 272 -9.28 2.51 -9.79
CA ALA A 272 -9.07 1.09 -9.47
C ALA A 272 -9.81 0.24 -10.49
N THR A 273 -9.13 -0.74 -11.09
CA THR A 273 -9.76 -1.69 -12.03
C THR A 273 -9.85 -3.10 -11.46
N VAL A 274 -8.92 -3.47 -10.57
CA VAL A 274 -8.96 -4.74 -9.82
C VAL A 274 -8.50 -4.42 -8.42
N TYR A 275 -9.22 -4.93 -7.42
CA TYR A 275 -8.74 -4.92 -6.04
C TYR A 275 -9.15 -6.21 -5.35
N ARG A 276 -8.18 -7.04 -4.99
CA ARG A 276 -8.46 -8.38 -4.46
C ARG A 276 -7.35 -8.89 -3.56
N THR A 277 -7.72 -9.83 -2.70
CA THR A 277 -6.78 -10.67 -1.95
C THR A 277 -6.41 -11.88 -2.81
N TYR A 278 -5.12 -12.22 -2.90
CA TYR A 278 -4.62 -13.38 -3.62
C TYR A 278 -4.66 -14.62 -2.72
N ASP A 279 -5.83 -15.25 -2.65
CA ASP A 279 -6.07 -16.41 -1.80
C ASP A 279 -5.95 -17.73 -2.57
N SER A 280 -5.04 -18.59 -2.13
CA SER A 280 -4.96 -19.98 -2.59
C SER A 280 -4.37 -20.87 -1.50
N PRO A 281 -4.63 -22.19 -1.52
CA PRO A 281 -4.03 -23.12 -0.55
C PRO A 281 -2.50 -23.02 -0.47
N ALA A 282 -1.84 -22.82 -1.61
CA ALA A 282 -0.38 -22.67 -1.66
C ALA A 282 0.09 -21.40 -0.95
N VAL A 283 -0.63 -20.29 -1.08
CA VAL A 283 -0.25 -19.01 -0.46
C VAL A 283 -0.50 -19.04 1.04
N ARG A 284 -1.61 -19.64 1.49
CA ARG A 284 -1.94 -19.81 2.91
C ARG A 284 -0.90 -20.61 3.70
N ALA A 285 -0.09 -21.44 3.02
CA ALA A 285 1.00 -22.17 3.66
C ALA A 285 2.28 -21.35 3.85
N LEU A 286 2.37 -20.15 3.26
CA LEU A 286 3.62 -19.40 3.15
C LEU A 286 3.67 -18.14 4.02
N SER A 287 2.54 -17.69 4.56
CA SER A 287 2.44 -16.57 5.48
C SER A 287 1.12 -16.67 6.23
N ASP A 288 1.05 -16.07 7.41
CA ASP A 288 -0.20 -15.84 8.14
C ASP A 288 -1.05 -14.71 7.54
N HIS A 289 -0.47 -13.96 6.59
CA HIS A 289 -1.13 -12.96 5.76
C HIS A 289 -1.19 -13.36 4.28
N LEU A 290 -2.29 -13.01 3.61
CA LEU A 290 -2.44 -13.13 2.15
C LEU A 290 -2.07 -11.82 1.43
N PRO A 291 -1.46 -11.88 0.22
CA PRO A 291 -1.13 -10.71 -0.55
C PRO A 291 -2.38 -9.96 -1.03
N VAL A 292 -2.32 -8.64 -1.05
CA VAL A 292 -3.35 -7.77 -1.63
C VAL A 292 -2.84 -7.16 -2.93
N ILE A 293 -3.69 -7.17 -3.96
CA ILE A 293 -3.37 -6.74 -5.31
C ILE A 293 -4.31 -5.60 -5.71
N LEU A 294 -3.75 -4.54 -6.26
CA LEU A 294 -4.46 -3.46 -6.94
C LEU A 294 -3.95 -3.33 -8.38
N ASP A 295 -4.85 -3.35 -9.36
CA ASP A 295 -4.55 -2.87 -10.71
C ASP A 295 -5.12 -1.45 -10.90
N THR A 296 -4.28 -0.56 -11.42
CA THR A 296 -4.59 0.86 -11.61
C THR A 296 -3.96 1.40 -12.90
N GLU A 297 -4.20 2.68 -13.20
CA GLU A 297 -3.65 3.36 -14.36
C GLU A 297 -3.28 4.81 -14.03
N VAL A 298 -2.06 5.20 -14.43
CA VAL A 298 -1.59 6.59 -14.32
C VAL A 298 -1.78 7.30 -15.65
N ARG A 299 -2.73 8.22 -15.67
CA ARG A 299 -3.02 9.09 -16.82
C ARG A 299 -2.44 10.49 -16.61
N THR A 300 -2.20 11.20 -17.70
CA THR A 300 -1.97 12.65 -17.64
C THR A 300 -3.18 13.31 -17.01
N GLU A 301 -2.95 14.27 -16.11
CA GLU A 301 -4.00 15.19 -15.72
C GLU A 301 -4.56 15.87 -16.97
N THR A 302 -5.86 15.70 -17.21
CA THR A 302 -6.57 16.69 -18.01
C THR A 302 -6.64 17.93 -17.11
N PRO A 303 -6.23 19.12 -17.55
CA PRO A 303 -6.44 20.33 -16.76
C PRO A 303 -7.94 20.42 -16.44
N GLY A 304 -8.31 20.08 -15.20
CA GLY A 304 -9.67 20.29 -14.74
C GLY A 304 -9.90 21.79 -14.75
N LYS A 305 -10.95 22.26 -15.42
CA LYS A 305 -11.44 23.62 -15.26
C LYS A 305 -11.43 23.92 -13.76
N ALA A 306 -10.66 24.93 -13.36
CA ALA A 306 -10.73 25.46 -12.02
C ALA A 306 -12.22 25.66 -11.70
N VAL A 307 -12.76 24.85 -10.80
CA VAL A 307 -14.07 25.11 -10.23
C VAL A 307 -13.84 26.36 -9.41
N MET A 308 -14.18 27.51 -10.01
CA MET A 308 -14.27 28.78 -9.32
C MET A 308 -15.23 28.54 -8.16
N ALA A 309 -14.69 28.50 -6.94
CA ALA A 309 -15.49 28.48 -5.73
C ALA A 309 -16.34 29.77 -5.75
N SER A 310 -17.65 29.59 -5.88
CA SER A 310 -18.67 30.59 -5.53
C SER A 310 -19.03 30.44 -4.06
#